data_AF-A0A4P8IPW6-F1
#
_entry.id   AF-A0A4P8IPW6-F1
#
_cell.length_a   1.000
_cell.length_b   1.000
_cell.length_c   1.000
_cell.angle_alpha   90.00
_cell.angle_beta   90.00
_cell.angle_gamma   90.00
#
_symmetry.space_group_name_H-M   'P 1'
#
loop_
_entity.id
_entity.type
_entity.pdbx_description
1 polymer ?
#
loop_
_entity_poly.entity_id
_entity_poly.type
_entity_poly.pdbx_seq_one_letter_code
_entity_poly.pdbx_strand_id
1 'polypeptide(L)'
;MKQDAFIQQLRQELGRLPKEAVDEIVADYREYIGDALAAGRQEEEVIAALGDPVKLARELKAQANYRQWEKRRSFGNLMRVVGAVAGLGFLQLVLLVPFLLYLFVLTLGYVISSALAIAGLVTVLAITSHHFFGKPALDALPFSLTESNDASTNAALSGDAASADEKAADALSDMKDLKIVGNRFVFDLQDGGKVNLVTRAGPLAIRKDNDKLEITAPSDAARALLTNGQDSTLSIARDDVTVLDLRDEDGDRVSFARTGPNGKSAWHIRGEDDENVSFEQDPNGHTSRLVIKSGEDSVTIDGTKIAIANGKDHVQISNSGGLLANSANHGMAFGYALAMLAFGILGLVLCVWLTRFTWRALARYVKHQIDIVTASLDREQAT
;
A
#
# COMPACT_ATOMS: atom_id res chain seq x y z
N MET A 1 -72.91 62.19 -39.16
CA MET A 1 -71.78 61.97 -40.10
C MET A 1 -72.24 60.89 -41.07
N LYS A 2 -71.92 60.98 -42.37
CA LYS A 2 -72.25 59.92 -43.34
C LYS A 2 -71.19 58.82 -43.32
N GLN A 3 -71.55 57.62 -43.77
CA GLN A 3 -70.72 56.41 -43.80
C GLN A 3 -69.38 56.65 -44.49
N ASP A 4 -69.40 57.29 -45.66
CA ASP A 4 -68.18 57.56 -46.43
C ASP A 4 -67.18 58.42 -45.66
N ALA A 5 -67.68 59.42 -44.92
CA ALA A 5 -66.86 60.29 -44.11
C ALA A 5 -66.27 59.54 -42.90
N PHE A 6 -67.05 58.67 -42.25
CA PHE A 6 -66.58 57.85 -41.12
C PHE A 6 -65.46 56.89 -41.56
N ILE A 7 -65.67 56.18 -42.68
CA ILE A 7 -64.69 55.25 -43.23
C ILE A 7 -63.43 55.97 -43.70
N GLN A 8 -63.57 57.14 -44.33
CA GLN A 8 -62.41 57.93 -44.77
C GLN A 8 -61.55 58.37 -43.57
N GLN A 9 -62.19 58.81 -42.48
CA GLN A 9 -61.49 59.21 -41.26
C GLN A 9 -60.85 58.00 -40.55
N LEU A 10 -61.55 56.86 -40.47
CA LEU A 10 -61.00 55.62 -39.92
C LEU A 10 -59.76 55.15 -40.72
N ARG A 11 -59.81 55.23 -42.06
CA ARG A 11 -58.67 54.87 -42.93
C ARG A 11 -57.48 55.81 -42.75
N GLN A 12 -57.72 57.12 -42.64
CA GLN A 12 -56.66 58.10 -42.38
C GLN A 12 -55.99 57.83 -41.04
N GLU A 13 -56.77 57.56 -40.01
CA GLU A 13 -56.23 57.22 -38.70
C GLU A 13 -55.45 55.91 -38.74
N LEU A 14 -55.97 54.85 -39.36
CA LEU A 14 -55.29 53.55 -39.46
C LEU A 14 -54.05 53.54 -40.37
N GLY A 15 -53.73 54.62 -41.09
CA GLY A 15 -52.65 54.69 -42.09
C GLY A 15 -51.22 54.39 -41.60
N ARG A 16 -51.00 54.23 -40.28
CA ARG A 16 -49.73 53.74 -39.70
C ARG A 16 -49.59 52.21 -39.71
N LEU A 17 -50.65 51.47 -40.03
CA LEU A 17 -50.63 50.01 -40.19
C LEU A 17 -50.35 49.61 -41.65
N PRO A 18 -49.94 48.35 -41.91
CA PRO A 18 -49.76 47.85 -43.28
C PRO A 18 -51.04 48.00 -44.10
N LYS A 19 -50.91 48.46 -45.36
CA LYS A 19 -52.05 48.79 -46.24
C LYS A 19 -53.08 47.65 -46.34
N GLU A 20 -52.61 46.41 -46.43
CA GLU A 20 -53.44 45.22 -46.51
C GLU A 20 -54.33 45.03 -45.28
N ALA A 21 -53.78 45.24 -44.07
CA ALA A 21 -54.54 45.17 -42.82
C ALA A 21 -55.52 46.35 -42.68
N VAL A 22 -55.16 47.53 -43.19
CA VAL A 22 -56.07 48.70 -43.20
C VAL A 22 -57.25 48.45 -44.13
N ASP A 23 -57.00 47.89 -45.31
CA ASP A 23 -58.03 47.63 -46.30
C ASP A 23 -58.98 46.49 -45.86
N GLU A 24 -58.46 45.46 -45.19
CA GLU A 24 -59.24 44.39 -44.55
C GLU A 24 -60.18 44.94 -43.47
N ILE A 25 -59.63 45.67 -42.48
CA ILE A 25 -60.43 46.28 -41.40
C ILE A 25 -61.51 47.21 -41.97
N VAL A 26 -61.17 48.03 -42.96
CA VAL A 26 -62.13 48.94 -43.59
C VAL A 26 -63.22 48.20 -44.36
N ALA A 27 -62.90 47.06 -44.99
CA ALA A 27 -63.88 46.22 -45.68
C ALA A 27 -64.89 45.63 -44.68
N ASP A 28 -64.43 45.09 -43.55
CA ASP A 28 -65.28 44.51 -42.51
C ASP A 28 -66.30 45.52 -41.96
N TYR A 29 -65.85 46.75 -41.66
CA TYR A 29 -66.75 47.80 -41.18
C TYR A 29 -67.71 48.31 -42.25
N ARG A 30 -67.32 48.28 -43.53
CA ARG A 30 -68.23 48.61 -44.64
C ARG A 30 -69.33 47.56 -44.81
N GLU A 31 -68.98 46.29 -44.70
CA GLU A 31 -69.92 45.17 -44.72
C GLU A 31 -70.90 45.27 -43.54
N TYR A 32 -70.39 45.48 -42.32
CA TYR A 32 -71.22 45.65 -41.14
C TYR A 32 -72.22 46.82 -41.25
N ILE A 33 -71.78 47.97 -41.75
CA ILE A 33 -72.68 49.13 -41.96
C ILE A 33 -73.70 48.81 -43.07
N GLY A 34 -73.26 48.15 -44.15
CA GLY A 34 -74.14 47.73 -45.25
C GLY A 34 -75.24 46.78 -44.79
N ASP A 35 -74.92 45.79 -43.96
CA ASP A 35 -75.87 44.84 -43.39
C ASP A 35 -76.86 45.52 -42.44
N ALA A 36 -76.39 46.46 -41.63
CA ALA A 36 -77.24 47.21 -40.71
C ALA A 36 -78.25 48.12 -41.46
N LEU A 37 -77.84 48.70 -42.59
CA LEU A 37 -78.72 49.46 -43.48
C LEU A 37 -79.74 48.56 -44.18
N ALA A 38 -79.31 47.39 -44.67
CA ALA A 38 -80.19 46.38 -45.29
C ALA A 38 -81.24 45.84 -44.29
N ALA A 39 -80.90 45.79 -43.01
CA ALA A 39 -81.81 45.44 -41.91
C ALA A 39 -82.78 46.58 -41.52
N GLY A 40 -82.78 47.71 -42.25
CA GLY A 40 -83.71 48.82 -42.06
C GLY A 40 -83.34 49.81 -40.96
N ARG A 41 -82.10 49.77 -40.43
CA ARG A 41 -81.62 50.78 -39.47
C ARG A 41 -81.20 52.05 -40.21
N GLN A 42 -81.36 53.20 -39.57
CA GLN A 42 -80.89 54.46 -40.15
C GLN A 42 -79.36 54.59 -40.05
N GLU A 43 -78.75 55.12 -41.10
CA GLU A 43 -77.30 55.28 -41.24
C GLU A 43 -76.69 56.04 -40.05
N GLU A 44 -77.36 57.10 -39.62
CA GLU A 44 -76.92 57.94 -38.51
C GLU A 44 -76.88 57.20 -37.17
N GLU A 45 -77.82 56.28 -36.95
CA GLU A 45 -77.91 55.48 -35.72
C GLU A 45 -76.79 54.44 -35.66
N VAL A 46 -76.48 53.80 -36.80
CA VAL A 46 -75.41 52.80 -36.93
C VAL A 46 -74.04 53.44 -36.69
N ILE A 47 -73.80 54.63 -37.27
CA ILE A 47 -72.55 55.37 -37.09
C ILE A 47 -72.43 55.91 -35.66
N ALA A 48 -73.53 56.38 -35.06
CA ALA A 48 -73.53 56.80 -33.66
C ALA A 48 -73.22 55.65 -32.69
N ALA A 49 -73.66 54.43 -33.01
CA ALA A 49 -73.36 53.23 -32.23
C ALA A 49 -71.89 52.78 -32.34
N LEU A 50 -71.23 53.02 -33.49
CA LEU A 50 -69.80 52.75 -33.70
C LEU A 50 -68.89 53.73 -32.94
N GLY A 51 -69.42 54.91 -32.58
CA GLY A 51 -68.71 55.91 -31.77
C GLY A 51 -67.70 56.75 -32.55
N ASP A 52 -66.65 57.19 -31.88
CA ASP A 52 -65.63 58.09 -32.45
C ASP A 52 -64.59 57.30 -33.27
N PRO A 53 -64.43 57.55 -34.59
CA PRO A 53 -63.50 56.81 -35.45
C PRO A 53 -62.04 56.92 -34.99
N VAL A 54 -61.68 58.00 -34.30
CA VAL A 54 -60.30 58.20 -33.79
C VAL A 54 -60.02 57.27 -32.61
N LYS A 55 -61.00 57.07 -31.71
CA LYS A 55 -60.86 56.16 -30.57
C LYS A 55 -60.80 54.71 -31.05
N LEU A 56 -61.67 54.35 -31.98
CA LEU A 56 -61.69 53.01 -32.59
C LEU A 56 -60.36 52.69 -33.28
N ALA A 57 -59.83 53.63 -34.08
CA ALA A 57 -58.53 53.45 -34.72
C ALA A 57 -57.38 53.27 -33.71
N ARG A 58 -57.44 53.95 -32.57
CA ARG A 58 -56.42 53.84 -31.51
C ARG A 58 -56.46 52.47 -30.84
N GLU A 59 -57.65 51.93 -30.58
CA GLU A 59 -57.83 50.60 -30.00
C GLU A 59 -57.36 49.50 -30.96
N LEU A 60 -57.76 49.57 -32.23
CA LEU A 60 -57.36 48.62 -33.27
C LEU A 60 -55.83 48.60 -33.48
N LYS A 61 -55.19 49.79 -33.48
CA LYS A 61 -53.71 49.89 -33.52
C LYS A 61 -53.05 49.21 -32.32
N ALA A 62 -53.60 49.40 -31.12
CA ALA A 62 -53.03 48.80 -29.91
C ALA A 62 -53.09 47.26 -29.97
N GLN A 63 -54.22 46.70 -30.41
CA GLN A 63 -54.38 45.25 -30.57
C GLN A 63 -53.50 44.68 -31.69
N ALA A 64 -53.39 45.38 -32.82
CA ALA A 64 -52.52 44.98 -33.94
C ALA A 64 -51.04 44.99 -33.55
N ASN A 65 -50.60 46.01 -32.81
CA ASN A 65 -49.23 46.12 -32.30
C ASN A 65 -48.93 45.02 -31.28
N TYR A 66 -49.88 44.68 -30.39
CA TYR A 66 -49.72 43.60 -29.42
C TYR A 66 -49.57 42.22 -30.10
N ARG A 67 -50.42 41.90 -31.08
CA ARG A 67 -50.32 40.65 -31.85
C ARG A 67 -49.03 40.57 -32.67
N GLN A 68 -48.58 41.68 -33.27
CA GLN A 68 -47.29 41.72 -33.97
C GLN A 68 -46.10 41.54 -33.01
N TRP A 69 -46.16 42.11 -31.80
CA TRP A 69 -45.14 41.93 -30.77
C TRP A 69 -45.05 40.46 -30.32
N GLU A 70 -46.19 39.81 -30.13
CA GLU A 70 -46.27 38.38 -29.77
C GLU A 70 -45.73 37.48 -30.89
N LYS A 71 -46.05 37.77 -32.16
CA LYS A 71 -45.55 37.03 -33.33
C LYS A 71 -44.04 37.22 -33.58
N ARG A 72 -43.50 38.42 -33.36
CA ARG A 72 -42.06 38.71 -33.52
C ARG A 72 -41.20 38.13 -32.40
N ARG A 73 -41.79 37.75 -31.26
CA ARG A 73 -41.18 36.94 -30.20
C ARG A 73 -41.06 35.47 -30.61
N SER A 74 -40.66 35.23 -31.86
CA SER A 74 -40.47 33.93 -32.50
C SER A 74 -39.61 33.02 -31.61
N PHE A 75 -40.29 32.06 -30.97
CA PHE A 75 -39.70 31.00 -30.16
C PHE A 75 -38.57 30.26 -30.89
N GLY A 76 -38.60 30.21 -32.24
CA GLY A 76 -37.54 29.60 -33.04
C GLY A 76 -36.21 30.36 -33.00
N ASN A 77 -36.23 31.69 -33.08
CA ASN A 77 -35.01 32.50 -32.95
C ASN A 77 -34.50 32.51 -31.50
N LEU A 78 -35.41 32.51 -30.52
CA LEU A 78 -35.01 32.43 -29.11
C LEU A 78 -34.35 31.08 -28.79
N MET A 79 -34.89 29.97 -29.28
CA MET A 79 -34.26 28.64 -29.11
C MET A 79 -32.92 28.52 -29.84
N ARG A 80 -32.76 29.19 -30.98
CA ARG A 80 -31.46 29.25 -31.68
C ARG A 80 -30.41 30.02 -30.86
N VAL A 81 -30.81 31.13 -30.23
CA VAL A 81 -29.93 31.92 -29.34
C VAL A 81 -29.64 31.15 -28.05
N VAL A 82 -30.63 30.53 -27.42
CA VAL A 82 -30.45 29.69 -26.22
C VAL A 82 -29.55 28.49 -26.54
N GLY A 83 -29.73 27.84 -27.69
CA GLY A 83 -28.84 26.78 -28.18
C GLY A 83 -27.42 27.26 -28.45
N ALA A 84 -27.25 28.46 -29.00
CA ALA A 84 -25.93 29.06 -29.21
C ALA A 84 -25.24 29.41 -27.88
N VAL A 85 -25.97 29.97 -26.91
CA VAL A 85 -25.46 30.29 -25.56
C VAL A 85 -25.12 29.00 -24.78
N ALA A 86 -25.99 27.99 -24.85
CA ALA A 86 -25.74 26.68 -24.25
C ALA A 86 -24.55 25.96 -24.92
N GLY A 87 -24.43 26.06 -26.25
CA GLY A 87 -23.29 25.53 -27.01
C GLY A 87 -21.97 26.23 -26.64
N LEU A 88 -22.00 27.54 -26.38
CA LEU A 88 -20.86 28.30 -25.88
C LEU A 88 -20.43 27.82 -24.49
N GLY A 89 -21.39 27.57 -23.60
CA GLY A 89 -21.12 26.97 -22.28
C GLY A 89 -20.58 25.54 -22.40
N PHE A 90 -21.12 24.73 -23.31
CA PHE A 90 -20.62 23.37 -23.56
C PHE A 90 -19.20 23.38 -24.12
N LEU A 91 -18.87 24.28 -25.04
CA LEU A 91 -17.53 24.43 -25.60
C LEU A 91 -16.53 24.85 -24.51
N GLN A 92 -16.94 25.75 -23.62
CA GLN A 92 -16.15 26.10 -22.43
C GLN A 92 -15.93 24.89 -21.51
N LEU A 93 -16.94 24.04 -21.33
CA LEU A 93 -16.87 22.84 -20.51
C LEU A 93 -15.94 21.79 -21.12
N VAL A 94 -16.03 21.56 -22.44
CA VAL A 94 -15.13 20.68 -23.20
C VAL A 94 -13.69 21.18 -23.14
N LEU A 95 -13.46 22.49 -23.12
CA LEU A 95 -12.12 23.07 -22.98
C LEU A 95 -11.62 23.04 -21.52
N LEU A 96 -12.54 23.14 -20.55
CA LEU A 96 -12.24 23.13 -19.12
C LEU A 96 -11.83 21.75 -18.61
N VAL A 97 -12.48 20.67 -19.08
CA VAL A 97 -12.19 19.30 -18.66
C VAL A 97 -10.72 18.89 -18.85
N PRO A 98 -10.07 19.04 -20.03
CA PRO A 98 -8.67 18.69 -20.20
C PRO A 98 -7.75 19.60 -19.36
N PHE A 99 -8.12 20.86 -19.16
CA PHE A 99 -7.39 21.77 -18.29
C PHE A 99 -7.45 21.34 -16.81
N LEU A 100 -8.61 20.91 -16.35
CA LEU A 100 -8.80 20.41 -14.98
C LEU A 100 -8.04 19.08 -14.78
N LEU A 101 -8.08 18.18 -15.77
CA LEU A 101 -7.33 16.93 -15.75
C LEU A 101 -5.82 17.19 -15.70
N TYR A 102 -5.33 18.15 -16.49
CA TYR A 102 -3.94 18.58 -16.45
C TYR A 102 -3.54 19.09 -15.06
N LEU A 103 -4.35 19.97 -14.43
CA LEU A 103 -4.08 20.44 -13.07
C LEU A 103 -4.10 19.29 -12.06
N PHE A 104 -5.03 18.36 -12.19
CA PHE A 104 -5.10 17.18 -11.31
C PHE A 104 -3.84 16.33 -11.41
N VAL A 105 -3.39 15.98 -12.62
CA VAL A 105 -2.14 15.23 -12.84
C VAL A 105 -0.93 15.99 -12.29
N LEU A 106 -0.89 17.31 -12.47
CA LEU A 106 0.19 18.16 -11.95
C LEU A 106 0.22 18.15 -10.42
N THR A 107 -0.93 18.26 -9.75
CA THR A 107 -0.99 18.19 -8.27
C THR A 107 -0.58 16.81 -7.76
N LEU A 108 -1.01 15.74 -8.41
CA LEU A 108 -0.63 14.37 -8.06
C LEU A 108 0.88 14.16 -8.24
N GLY A 109 1.45 14.69 -9.32
CA GLY A 109 2.89 14.68 -9.56
C GLY A 109 3.67 15.39 -8.44
N TYR A 110 3.19 16.55 -7.97
CA TYR A 110 3.80 17.26 -6.83
C TYR A 110 3.75 16.46 -5.53
N VAL A 111 2.62 15.84 -5.20
CA VAL A 111 2.46 15.01 -3.99
C VAL A 111 3.41 13.81 -4.04
N ILE A 112 3.45 13.09 -5.17
CA ILE A 112 4.31 11.91 -5.31
C ILE A 112 5.78 12.32 -5.25
N SER A 113 6.17 13.36 -5.99
CA SER A 113 7.56 13.81 -6.06
C SER A 113 8.05 14.38 -4.73
N SER A 114 7.22 15.11 -4.00
CA SER A 114 7.56 15.61 -2.66
C SER A 114 7.67 14.47 -1.65
N ALA A 115 6.77 13.49 -1.67
CA ALA A 115 6.86 12.32 -0.79
C ALA A 115 8.15 11.52 -1.05
N LEU A 116 8.51 11.29 -2.31
CA LEU A 116 9.77 10.64 -2.70
C LEU A 116 11.01 11.44 -2.26
N ALA A 117 10.98 12.76 -2.43
CA ALA A 117 12.08 13.63 -2.01
C ALA A 117 12.27 13.63 -0.49
N ILE A 118 11.18 13.71 0.29
CA ILE A 118 11.21 13.68 1.75
C ILE A 118 11.66 12.30 2.24
N ALA A 119 11.10 11.22 1.69
CA ALA A 119 11.51 9.86 2.05
C ALA A 119 12.99 9.63 1.78
N GLY A 120 13.48 9.99 0.59
CA GLY A 120 14.89 9.89 0.24
C GLY A 120 15.79 10.72 1.16
N LEU A 121 15.38 11.95 1.49
CA LEU A 121 16.12 12.81 2.42
C LEU A 121 16.20 12.22 3.82
N VAL A 122 15.08 11.72 4.37
CA VAL A 122 15.05 11.09 5.69
C VAL A 122 15.94 9.85 5.73
N THR A 123 15.92 9.02 4.69
CA THR A 123 16.80 7.84 4.61
C THR A 123 18.28 8.23 4.55
N VAL A 124 18.66 9.21 3.74
CA VAL A 124 20.05 9.70 3.67
C VAL A 124 20.49 10.29 5.01
N LEU A 125 19.62 11.05 5.68
CA LEU A 125 19.91 11.61 7.00
C LEU A 125 20.02 10.53 8.08
N ALA A 126 19.17 9.50 8.06
CA ALA A 126 19.23 8.39 9.00
C ALA A 126 20.55 7.60 8.86
N ILE A 127 20.96 7.29 7.63
CA ILE A 127 22.23 6.61 7.35
C ILE A 127 23.41 7.50 7.76
N THR A 128 23.41 8.77 7.36
CA THR A 128 24.51 9.70 7.66
C THR A 128 24.62 9.99 9.16
N SER A 129 23.47 10.10 9.86
CA SER A 129 23.42 10.26 11.31
C SER A 129 24.02 9.07 12.03
N HIS A 130 23.77 7.85 11.54
CA HIS A 130 24.37 6.64 12.11
C HIS A 130 25.90 6.61 11.92
N HIS A 131 26.44 7.23 10.86
CA HIS A 131 27.88 7.33 10.64
C HIS A 131 28.56 8.43 11.45
N PHE A 132 27.88 9.54 11.76
CA PHE A 132 28.46 10.70 12.44
C PHE A 132 28.21 10.75 13.95
N PHE A 133 27.07 10.25 14.40
CA PHE A 133 26.70 10.21 15.82
C PHE A 133 26.52 8.75 16.24
N GLY A 134 27.62 8.06 16.52
CA GLY A 134 27.61 6.83 17.29
C GLY A 134 27.05 7.09 18.69
N LYS A 135 25.72 7.13 18.80
CA LYS A 135 25.00 6.90 20.06
C LYS A 135 24.58 5.43 20.05
N PRO A 136 24.86 4.65 21.11
CA PRO A 136 24.32 3.30 21.20
C PRO A 136 22.80 3.45 21.19
N ALA A 137 22.15 2.75 20.28
CA ALA A 137 20.72 2.75 20.17
C ALA A 137 20.12 2.10 21.43
N LEU A 138 19.83 2.90 22.46
CA LEU A 138 19.11 2.43 23.64
C LEU A 138 17.64 2.10 23.33
N ASP A 139 17.14 2.46 22.13
CA ASP A 139 15.81 2.08 21.62
C ASP A 139 15.86 1.06 20.46
N ALA A 140 17.06 0.62 20.05
CA ALA A 140 17.22 -0.48 19.10
C ALA A 140 18.24 -1.46 19.68
N LEU A 141 17.83 -2.09 20.78
CA LEU A 141 18.41 -3.38 21.11
C LEU A 141 18.18 -4.28 19.88
N PRO A 142 19.21 -4.94 19.33
CA PRO A 142 19.08 -5.81 18.17
C PRO A 142 18.12 -6.98 18.41
N PHE A 143 17.64 -7.16 19.64
CA PHE A 143 16.64 -8.12 20.02
C PHE A 143 15.30 -7.45 20.34
N SER A 144 14.23 -7.91 19.68
CA SER A 144 12.86 -7.62 20.10
C SER A 144 12.43 -8.68 21.13
N LEU A 145 12.10 -8.26 22.35
CA LEU A 145 11.40 -9.10 23.33
C LEU A 145 9.90 -9.00 23.02
N THR A 146 9.31 -10.07 22.48
CA THR A 146 7.85 -10.19 22.40
C THR A 146 7.39 -11.10 23.54
N GLU A 147 6.76 -10.48 24.54
CA GLU A 147 6.16 -11.13 25.69
C GLU A 147 4.65 -11.14 25.48
N SER A 148 4.02 -12.32 25.42
CA SER A 148 2.56 -12.41 25.33
C SER A 148 1.94 -12.18 26.70
N ASN A 149 1.41 -10.98 26.93
CA ASN A 149 0.74 -10.61 28.17
C ASN A 149 -0.48 -11.51 28.45
N ASP A 150 -0.39 -12.33 29.49
CA ASP A 150 -1.46 -12.52 30.47
C ASP A 150 -0.83 -12.60 31.88
N ALA A 151 -0.97 -11.50 32.62
CA ALA A 151 -0.57 -11.28 34.02
C ALA A 151 0.92 -10.98 34.36
N SER A 152 1.21 -9.68 34.35
CA SER A 152 1.79 -8.93 35.48
C SER A 152 3.31 -8.95 35.75
N THR A 153 3.72 -7.88 36.45
CA THR A 153 4.83 -7.81 37.41
C THR A 153 6.28 -7.79 36.88
N ASN A 154 6.90 -6.63 37.11
CA ASN A 154 8.36 -6.46 37.14
C ASN A 154 8.97 -7.36 38.23
N ALA A 155 9.52 -8.51 37.85
CA ALA A 155 10.39 -9.31 38.70
C ALA A 155 11.85 -9.08 38.29
N ALA A 156 12.59 -8.36 39.12
CA ALA A 156 14.03 -8.20 39.00
C ALA A 156 14.73 -9.54 39.30
N LEU A 157 15.41 -10.10 38.30
CA LEU A 157 16.31 -11.25 38.47
C LEU A 157 17.67 -10.77 38.99
N SER A 158 17.81 -10.74 40.32
CA SER A 158 19.11 -10.75 40.98
C SER A 158 19.42 -12.18 41.43
N GLY A 159 20.21 -12.90 40.63
CA GLY A 159 20.73 -14.23 40.95
C GLY A 159 22.25 -14.20 41.02
N ASP A 160 22.79 -14.57 42.17
CA ASP A 160 24.20 -14.55 42.54
C ASP A 160 24.99 -15.63 41.75
N ALA A 161 25.93 -15.19 40.92
CA ALA A 161 26.67 -16.03 39.95
C ALA A 161 27.74 -16.94 40.58
N ALA A 162 27.92 -16.90 41.90
CA ALA A 162 29.02 -17.60 42.59
C ALA A 162 28.72 -19.06 42.98
N SER A 163 27.48 -19.54 42.84
CA SER A 163 27.09 -20.92 43.20
C SER A 163 26.79 -21.84 42.01
N ALA A 164 26.94 -21.33 40.78
CA ALA A 164 26.69 -22.09 39.55
C ALA A 164 27.90 -22.92 39.09
N ASP A 165 29.13 -22.48 39.36
CA ASP A 165 30.35 -23.16 38.92
C ASP A 165 30.54 -24.53 39.59
N GLU A 166 30.14 -24.67 40.87
CA GLU A 166 30.33 -25.91 41.63
C GLU A 166 29.29 -26.98 41.28
N LYS A 167 28.07 -26.59 40.89
CA LYS A 167 27.01 -27.51 40.42
C LYS A 167 27.10 -27.85 38.94
N ALA A 168 27.61 -26.94 38.10
CA ALA A 168 27.82 -27.19 36.68
C ALA A 168 28.96 -28.19 36.42
N ALA A 169 29.98 -28.21 37.29
CA ALA A 169 31.04 -29.22 37.27
C ALA A 169 30.50 -30.62 37.61
N ASP A 170 29.56 -30.73 38.54
CA ASP A 170 28.97 -32.01 38.97
C ASP A 170 28.02 -32.58 37.90
N ALA A 171 27.22 -31.74 37.25
CA ALA A 171 26.25 -32.14 36.21
C ALA A 171 26.89 -32.56 34.87
N LEU A 172 28.10 -32.09 34.54
CA LEU A 172 28.84 -32.52 33.34
C LEU A 172 29.56 -33.87 33.53
N SER A 173 29.62 -34.37 34.76
CA SER A 173 30.20 -35.68 35.12
C SER A 173 29.26 -36.85 34.85
N ASP A 174 27.99 -36.59 34.57
CA ASP A 174 26.94 -37.62 34.60
C ASP A 174 26.74 -38.37 33.27
N MET A 175 27.51 -38.06 32.22
CA MET A 175 27.66 -38.97 31.09
C MET A 175 28.69 -40.06 31.42
N LYS A 176 28.36 -40.92 32.39
CA LYS A 176 29.27 -41.96 32.92
C LYS A 176 29.80 -42.89 31.83
N ASP A 177 28.98 -43.16 30.81
CA ASP A 177 29.24 -44.19 29.80
C ASP A 177 29.89 -43.70 28.49
N LEU A 178 29.95 -42.38 28.24
CA LEU A 178 30.47 -41.82 26.98
C LEU A 178 31.30 -40.56 27.20
N LYS A 179 32.58 -40.64 26.79
CA LYS A 179 33.53 -39.53 26.79
C LYS A 179 33.94 -39.20 25.35
N ILE A 180 34.01 -37.91 25.03
CA ILE A 180 34.50 -37.43 23.73
C ILE A 180 35.91 -36.88 23.93
N VAL A 181 36.92 -37.63 23.47
CA VAL A 181 38.33 -37.25 23.60
C VAL A 181 38.88 -36.95 22.20
N GLY A 182 38.98 -35.66 21.87
CA GLY A 182 39.40 -35.21 20.54
C GLY A 182 38.46 -35.74 19.43
N ASN A 183 39.01 -36.53 18.50
CA ASN A 183 38.26 -37.13 17.39
C ASN A 183 37.80 -38.59 17.68
N ARG A 184 37.74 -39.00 18.94
CA ARG A 184 37.31 -40.36 19.31
C ARG A 184 36.14 -40.33 20.29
N PHE A 185 35.18 -41.22 20.06
CA PHE A 185 34.24 -41.64 21.09
C PHE A 185 34.92 -42.69 21.95
N VAL A 186 34.90 -42.49 23.26
CA VAL A 186 35.43 -43.42 24.27
C VAL A 186 34.24 -43.86 25.11
N PHE A 187 33.97 -45.15 25.08
CA PHE A 187 32.90 -45.80 25.82
C PHE A 187 33.48 -46.42 27.08
N ASP A 188 32.87 -46.09 28.22
CA ASP A 188 33.22 -46.54 29.55
C ASP A 188 31.96 -47.12 30.19
N LEU A 189 31.40 -48.16 29.55
CA LEU A 189 30.07 -48.67 29.89
C LEU A 189 30.05 -49.22 31.32
N GLN A 190 29.00 -48.89 32.07
CA GLN A 190 28.62 -49.64 33.27
C GLN A 190 27.99 -50.99 32.91
N ASP A 191 27.88 -51.87 33.91
CA ASP A 191 27.17 -53.13 33.76
C ASP A 191 25.71 -52.89 33.34
N GLY A 192 25.20 -53.65 32.37
CA GLY A 192 23.86 -53.43 31.81
C GLY A 192 23.80 -52.46 30.63
N GLY A 193 24.82 -51.60 30.48
CA GLY A 193 24.94 -50.63 29.38
C GLY A 193 25.00 -51.29 27.99
N LYS A 194 24.37 -50.63 27.01
CA LYS A 194 24.29 -51.08 25.61
C LYS A 194 24.60 -49.94 24.65
N VAL A 195 25.51 -50.18 23.71
CA VAL A 195 25.84 -49.25 22.64
C VAL A 195 25.62 -49.93 21.30
N ASN A 196 24.77 -49.35 20.47
CA ASN A 196 24.57 -49.75 19.08
C ASN A 196 25.18 -48.69 18.18
N LEU A 197 26.04 -49.11 17.24
CA LEU A 197 26.69 -48.23 16.29
C LEU A 197 26.42 -48.71 14.86
N VAL A 198 26.33 -47.75 13.95
CA VAL A 198 26.42 -47.99 12.51
C VAL A 198 27.66 -47.27 12.02
N THR A 199 28.65 -48.06 11.60
CA THR A 199 29.90 -47.54 11.02
C THR A 199 29.87 -47.61 9.51
N ARG A 200 30.83 -46.96 8.85
CA ARG A 200 31.03 -47.10 7.39
C ARG A 200 31.34 -48.54 6.95
N ALA A 201 31.84 -49.38 7.85
CA ALA A 201 32.18 -50.77 7.59
C ALA A 201 31.08 -51.78 8.03
N GLY A 202 29.97 -51.29 8.59
CA GLY A 202 28.84 -52.12 9.03
C GLY A 202 28.32 -51.78 10.43
N PRO A 203 27.19 -52.39 10.84
CA PRO A 203 26.64 -52.23 12.17
C PRO A 203 27.48 -52.96 13.21
N LEU A 204 27.45 -52.48 14.45
CA LEU A 204 28.19 -53.03 15.55
C LEU A 204 27.45 -52.80 16.86
N ALA A 205 27.39 -53.79 17.74
CA ALA A 205 26.75 -53.68 19.04
C ALA A 205 27.74 -54.07 20.13
N ILE A 206 27.77 -53.29 21.19
CA ILE A 206 28.61 -53.49 22.38
C ILE A 206 27.67 -53.53 23.57
N ARG A 207 27.82 -54.56 24.40
CA ARG A 207 27.06 -54.72 25.64
C ARG A 207 28.00 -55.10 26.76
N LYS A 208 27.82 -54.54 27.95
CA LYS A 208 28.53 -54.98 29.13
C LYS A 208 27.59 -55.75 30.05
N ASP A 209 27.99 -56.94 30.47
CA ASP A 209 27.21 -57.84 31.31
C ASP A 209 28.13 -58.53 32.31
N ASN A 210 27.93 -58.29 33.61
CA ASN A 210 28.77 -58.81 34.69
C ASN A 210 30.29 -58.56 34.48
N ASP A 211 30.67 -57.30 34.24
CA ASP A 211 32.02 -56.83 33.94
C ASP A 211 32.68 -57.43 32.68
N LYS A 212 31.88 -58.12 31.84
CA LYS A 212 32.32 -58.70 30.58
C LYS A 212 31.77 -57.91 29.40
N LEU A 213 32.66 -57.42 28.54
CA LEU A 213 32.30 -56.75 27.29
C LEU A 213 32.02 -57.76 26.17
N GLU A 214 30.80 -57.76 25.67
CA GLU A 214 30.36 -58.53 24.52
C GLU A 214 30.24 -57.63 23.30
N ILE A 215 31.08 -57.88 22.30
CA ILE A 215 31.10 -57.14 21.04
C ILE A 215 30.53 -58.03 19.94
N THR A 216 29.41 -57.62 19.36
CA THR A 216 28.77 -58.26 18.22
C THR A 216 28.99 -57.41 16.97
N ALA A 217 29.82 -57.89 16.06
CA ALA A 217 30.14 -57.25 14.79
C ALA A 217 29.94 -58.26 13.65
N PRO A 218 28.96 -58.07 12.75
CA PRO A 218 28.77 -58.96 11.59
C PRO A 218 29.91 -58.85 10.57
N SER A 219 30.67 -57.76 10.57
CA SER A 219 31.82 -57.56 9.70
C SER A 219 33.11 -57.40 10.50
N ASP A 220 34.15 -58.15 10.10
CA ASP A 220 35.49 -58.02 10.68
C ASP A 220 36.06 -56.61 10.46
N ALA A 221 35.71 -55.99 9.33
CA ALA A 221 36.08 -54.62 9.02
C ALA A 221 35.51 -53.61 10.02
N ALA A 222 34.27 -53.77 10.49
CA ALA A 222 33.72 -52.89 11.52
C ALA A 222 34.35 -53.15 12.89
N ARG A 223 34.67 -54.41 13.20
CA ARG A 223 35.38 -54.76 14.44
C ARG A 223 36.78 -54.16 14.52
N ALA A 224 37.49 -54.07 13.40
CA ALA A 224 38.83 -53.46 13.32
C ALA A 224 38.83 -51.95 13.56
N LEU A 225 37.69 -51.27 13.44
CA LEU A 225 37.55 -49.83 13.75
C LEU A 225 37.55 -49.53 15.25
N LEU A 226 37.25 -50.54 16.08
CA LEU A 226 37.33 -50.42 17.53
C LEU A 226 38.77 -50.53 17.99
N THR A 227 39.15 -49.68 18.93
CA THR A 227 40.43 -49.73 19.62
C THR A 227 40.19 -49.86 21.11
N ASN A 228 40.68 -50.95 21.69
CA ASN A 228 40.65 -51.15 23.14
C ASN A 228 41.58 -50.14 23.81
N GLY A 229 41.06 -49.38 24.76
CA GLY A 229 41.81 -48.48 25.62
C GLY A 229 42.37 -49.19 26.86
N GLN A 230 42.89 -48.39 27.80
CA GLN A 230 43.20 -48.86 29.15
C GLN A 230 41.89 -48.98 29.95
N ASP A 231 41.87 -49.87 30.95
CA ASP A 231 40.76 -50.03 31.90
C ASP A 231 39.39 -50.38 31.29
N SER A 232 39.35 -51.37 30.39
CA SER A 232 38.10 -51.86 29.75
C SER A 232 37.34 -50.80 28.93
N THR A 233 37.98 -49.67 28.60
CA THR A 233 37.38 -48.67 27.71
C THR A 233 37.48 -49.09 26.25
N LEU A 234 36.47 -48.76 25.45
CA LEU A 234 36.44 -49.00 24.01
C LEU A 234 36.40 -47.66 23.29
N SER A 235 37.21 -47.49 22.24
CA SER A 235 37.19 -46.24 21.48
C SER A 235 37.03 -46.44 19.99
N ILE A 236 36.38 -45.49 19.33
CA ILE A 236 36.19 -45.45 17.87
C ILE A 236 36.35 -44.03 17.36
N ALA A 237 36.87 -43.85 16.13
CA ALA A 237 36.96 -42.53 15.53
C ALA A 237 35.57 -41.98 15.17
N ARG A 238 35.32 -40.70 15.45
CA ARG A 238 34.00 -40.08 15.17
C ARG A 238 33.67 -40.06 13.68
N ASP A 239 34.68 -39.99 12.82
CA ASP A 239 34.52 -40.00 11.36
C ASP A 239 34.08 -41.34 10.80
N ASP A 240 34.28 -42.43 11.55
CA ASP A 240 33.87 -43.77 11.15
C ASP A 240 32.44 -44.11 11.58
N VAL A 241 31.89 -43.34 12.52
CA VAL A 241 30.54 -43.52 13.07
C VAL A 241 29.54 -42.70 12.26
N THR A 242 28.49 -43.37 11.79
CA THR A 242 27.35 -42.76 11.09
C THR A 242 26.15 -42.59 12.02
N VAL A 243 25.86 -43.61 12.84
CA VAL A 243 24.82 -43.57 13.88
C VAL A 243 25.39 -44.21 15.14
N LEU A 244 25.05 -43.68 16.29
CA LEU A 244 25.38 -44.22 17.61
C LEU A 244 24.16 -44.05 18.50
N ASP A 245 23.76 -45.12 19.17
CA ASP A 245 22.67 -45.14 20.14
C ASP A 245 23.17 -45.86 21.39
N LEU A 246 23.39 -45.09 22.44
CA LEU A 246 23.83 -45.55 23.75
C LEU A 246 22.64 -45.54 24.69
N ARG A 247 22.49 -46.62 25.45
CA ARG A 247 21.50 -46.77 26.50
C ARG A 247 22.18 -47.25 27.76
N ASP A 248 21.98 -46.51 28.83
CA ASP A 248 22.45 -46.88 30.18
C ASP A 248 21.44 -47.83 30.87
N GLU A 249 21.85 -48.44 31.99
CA GLU A 249 20.98 -49.22 32.87
C GLU A 249 19.82 -48.39 33.42
N ASP A 250 20.10 -47.13 33.77
CA ASP A 250 19.13 -46.16 34.30
C ASP A 250 18.10 -45.68 33.24
N GLY A 251 18.24 -46.11 31.98
CA GLY A 251 17.28 -45.82 30.91
C GLY A 251 17.59 -44.57 30.10
N ASP A 252 18.58 -43.78 30.52
CA ASP A 252 19.13 -42.66 29.78
C ASP A 252 19.60 -43.09 28.39
N ARG A 253 19.35 -42.22 27.42
CA ARG A 253 19.70 -42.48 26.02
C ARG A 253 20.47 -41.33 25.41
N VAL A 254 21.60 -41.67 24.80
CA VAL A 254 22.37 -40.75 23.96
C VAL A 254 22.38 -41.28 22.54
N SER A 255 21.73 -40.54 21.63
CA SER A 255 21.69 -40.84 20.21
C SER A 255 22.46 -39.78 19.42
N PHE A 256 23.34 -40.22 18.53
CA PHE A 256 24.09 -39.40 17.59
C PHE A 256 23.87 -39.92 16.18
N ALA A 257 23.64 -39.02 15.23
CA ALA A 257 23.52 -39.35 13.82
C ALA A 257 24.20 -38.31 12.95
N ARG A 258 24.92 -38.77 11.93
CA ARG A 258 25.48 -37.92 10.88
C ARG A 258 24.48 -37.82 9.73
N THR A 259 23.98 -36.62 9.48
CA THR A 259 22.89 -36.34 8.55
C THR A 259 23.44 -35.80 7.23
N GLY A 260 23.41 -36.64 6.19
CA GLY A 260 23.72 -36.27 4.81
C GLY A 260 25.22 -36.18 4.45
N PRO A 261 25.54 -36.00 3.15
CA PRO A 261 26.92 -35.91 2.66
C PRO A 261 27.66 -34.65 3.12
N ASN A 262 26.92 -33.67 3.65
CA ASN A 262 27.45 -32.39 4.13
C ASN A 262 28.11 -32.48 5.52
N GLY A 263 28.14 -33.66 6.15
CA GLY A 263 28.85 -33.89 7.40
C GLY A 263 28.20 -33.29 8.66
N LYS A 264 26.97 -32.80 8.57
CA LYS A 264 26.23 -32.32 9.76
C LYS A 264 25.99 -33.47 10.72
N SER A 265 26.03 -33.19 12.02
CA SER A 265 25.68 -34.18 13.05
C SER A 265 24.57 -33.68 13.95
N ALA A 266 23.59 -34.54 14.18
CA ALA A 266 22.53 -34.32 15.15
C ALA A 266 22.81 -35.18 16.39
N TRP A 267 22.62 -34.57 17.55
CA TRP A 267 22.70 -35.19 18.86
C TRP A 267 21.35 -35.10 19.54
N HIS A 268 20.94 -36.18 20.19
CA HIS A 268 19.75 -36.23 21.01
C HIS A 268 20.05 -37.00 22.29
N ILE A 269 19.88 -36.34 23.43
CA ILE A 269 20.10 -36.89 24.77
C ILE A 269 18.74 -36.85 25.45
N ARG A 270 18.30 -37.99 25.97
CA ARG A 270 17.03 -38.14 26.69
C ARG A 270 17.31 -38.73 28.06
N GLY A 271 16.90 -38.00 29.09
CA GLY A 271 16.85 -38.46 30.48
C GLY A 271 15.52 -39.12 30.83
N GLU A 272 15.44 -39.66 32.04
CA GLU A 272 14.25 -40.35 32.59
C GLU A 272 13.02 -39.43 32.75
N ASP A 273 13.23 -38.15 33.11
CA ASP A 273 12.17 -37.20 33.53
C ASP A 273 11.61 -36.28 32.42
N ASP A 274 11.43 -36.80 31.20
CA ASP A 274 11.07 -36.00 29.98
C ASP A 274 12.08 -34.89 29.64
N GLU A 275 13.27 -34.95 30.23
CA GLU A 275 14.38 -34.09 29.89
C GLU A 275 14.98 -34.51 28.57
N ASN A 276 14.97 -33.59 27.61
CA ASN A 276 15.46 -33.85 26.27
C ASN A 276 16.35 -32.69 25.82
N VAL A 277 17.61 -33.00 25.53
CA VAL A 277 18.54 -32.06 24.91
C VAL A 277 18.82 -32.53 23.49
N SER A 278 18.66 -31.65 22.51
CA SER A 278 19.03 -31.95 21.13
C SER A 278 19.79 -30.80 20.51
N PHE A 279 20.83 -31.11 19.74
CA PHE A 279 21.58 -30.08 19.04
C PHE A 279 22.12 -30.58 17.71
N GLU A 280 22.22 -29.65 16.77
CA GLU A 280 22.79 -29.89 15.45
C GLU A 280 24.11 -29.14 15.31
N GLN A 281 25.15 -29.84 14.91
CA GLN A 281 26.48 -29.30 14.62
C GLN A 281 26.79 -29.38 13.14
N ASP A 282 27.48 -28.36 12.64
CA ASP A 282 28.11 -28.36 11.33
C ASP A 282 29.42 -29.19 11.34
N PRO A 283 30.07 -29.42 10.17
CA PRO A 283 31.34 -30.15 10.10
C PRO A 283 32.50 -29.50 10.87
N ASN A 284 32.40 -28.21 11.17
CA ASN A 284 33.41 -27.44 11.89
C ASN A 284 33.16 -27.46 13.41
N GLY A 285 32.08 -28.13 13.86
CA GLY A 285 31.69 -28.22 15.27
C GLY A 285 30.85 -27.04 15.77
N HIS A 286 30.39 -26.15 14.89
CA HIS A 286 29.50 -25.05 15.27
C HIS A 286 28.07 -25.56 15.42
N THR A 287 27.49 -25.32 16.59
CA THR A 287 26.09 -25.64 16.87
C THR A 287 25.17 -24.68 16.12
N SER A 288 24.43 -25.19 15.13
CA SER A 288 23.45 -24.41 14.35
C SER A 288 22.11 -24.29 15.08
N ARG A 289 21.74 -25.35 15.81
CA ARG A 289 20.49 -25.44 16.55
C ARG A 289 20.72 -26.15 17.88
N LEU A 290 20.17 -25.64 18.97
CA LEU A 290 20.13 -26.25 20.29
C LEU A 290 18.71 -26.16 20.83
N VAL A 291 18.16 -27.27 21.29
CA VAL A 291 16.84 -27.37 21.90
C VAL A 291 17.01 -28.12 23.21
N ILE A 292 16.61 -27.49 24.31
CA ILE A 292 16.56 -28.09 25.64
C ILE A 292 15.09 -28.08 26.05
N LYS A 293 14.57 -29.22 26.49
CA LYS A 293 13.20 -29.37 26.96
C LYS A 293 13.21 -30.09 28.30
N SER A 294 12.45 -29.61 29.27
CA SER A 294 12.20 -30.27 30.55
C SER A 294 10.71 -30.10 30.87
N GLY A 295 9.92 -31.17 30.69
CA GLY A 295 8.46 -31.13 30.86
C GLY A 295 7.75 -30.13 29.90
N GLU A 296 7.14 -29.09 30.46
CA GLU A 296 6.47 -28.00 29.71
C GLU A 296 7.42 -26.85 29.34
N ASP A 297 8.63 -26.84 29.90
CA ASP A 297 9.61 -25.78 29.70
C ASP A 297 10.54 -26.12 28.53
N SER A 298 10.86 -25.13 27.71
CA SER A 298 11.82 -25.33 26.62
C SER A 298 12.64 -24.08 26.30
N VAL A 299 13.90 -24.31 25.93
CA VAL A 299 14.81 -23.30 25.40
C VAL A 299 15.26 -23.76 24.02
N THR A 300 14.98 -22.95 23.01
CA THR A 300 15.38 -23.21 21.61
C THR A 300 16.27 -22.07 21.13
N ILE A 301 17.48 -22.41 20.71
CA ILE A 301 18.43 -21.52 20.03
C ILE A 301 18.55 -22.01 18.59
N ASP A 302 18.19 -21.17 17.63
CA ASP A 302 18.18 -21.48 16.20
C ASP A 302 18.77 -20.29 15.44
N GLY A 303 20.08 -20.36 15.18
CA GLY A 303 20.85 -19.28 14.54
C GLY A 303 20.72 -17.94 15.27
N THR A 304 19.91 -17.04 14.72
CA THR A 304 19.68 -15.68 15.25
C THR A 304 18.45 -15.56 16.14
N LYS A 305 17.77 -16.66 16.42
CA LYS A 305 16.54 -16.71 17.22
C LYS A 305 16.79 -17.52 18.48
N ILE A 306 16.42 -16.94 19.62
CA ILE A 306 16.34 -17.61 20.91
C ILE A 306 14.87 -17.58 21.31
N ALA A 307 14.31 -18.71 21.71
CA ALA A 307 12.95 -18.83 22.22
C ALA A 307 12.99 -19.58 23.54
N ILE A 308 12.33 -19.04 24.55
CA ILE A 308 12.19 -19.62 25.88
C ILE A 308 10.70 -19.76 26.12
N ALA A 309 10.24 -20.94 26.51
CA ALA A 309 8.85 -21.19 26.89
C ALA A 309 8.81 -21.83 28.26
N ASN A 310 7.84 -21.43 29.07
CA ASN A 310 7.53 -21.99 30.38
C ASN A 310 6.02 -22.26 30.43
N GLY A 311 5.58 -23.35 29.78
CA GLY A 311 4.20 -23.85 29.68
C GLY A 311 3.11 -22.86 29.20
N LYS A 312 2.91 -21.78 29.96
CA LYS A 312 1.99 -20.67 29.74
C LYS A 312 2.64 -19.49 29.02
N ASP A 313 3.91 -19.21 29.31
CA ASP A 313 4.61 -18.03 28.80
C ASP A 313 5.60 -18.42 27.71
N HIS A 314 5.76 -17.54 26.72
CA HIS A 314 6.78 -17.68 25.70
C HIS A 314 7.46 -16.34 25.42
N VAL A 315 8.78 -16.35 25.46
CA VAL A 315 9.64 -15.21 25.16
C VAL A 315 10.46 -15.56 23.93
N GLN A 316 10.29 -14.79 22.87
CA GLN A 316 11.11 -14.91 21.67
C GLN A 316 12.00 -13.69 21.53
N ILE A 317 13.31 -13.96 21.46
CA ILE A 317 14.39 -13.01 21.18
C ILE A 317 14.89 -13.34 19.79
N SER A 318 14.41 -12.61 18.78
CA SER A 318 15.03 -12.65 17.45
C SER A 318 15.97 -11.47 17.31
N ASN A 319 17.17 -11.70 16.77
CA ASN A 319 17.95 -10.62 16.20
C ASN A 319 17.18 -10.11 14.96
N SER A 320 16.29 -9.14 15.16
CA SER A 320 15.78 -8.35 14.07
C SER A 320 16.92 -7.42 13.71
N GLY A 321 17.90 -7.94 12.97
CA GLY A 321 18.74 -7.11 12.14
C GLY A 321 17.76 -6.23 11.39
N GLY A 322 17.65 -4.97 11.81
CA GLY A 322 16.61 -4.07 11.35
C GLY A 322 16.58 -4.15 9.82
N LEU A 323 15.44 -3.88 9.20
CA LEU A 323 15.17 -3.98 7.76
C LEU A 323 16.28 -3.42 6.82
N LEU A 324 17.31 -2.76 7.37
CA LEU A 324 18.48 -2.16 6.74
C LEU A 324 19.83 -2.88 7.00
N ALA A 325 19.94 -3.88 7.89
CA ALA A 325 21.23 -4.40 8.37
C ALA A 325 21.68 -5.73 7.72
N ASN A 326 20.75 -6.57 7.24
CA ASN A 326 21.10 -7.88 6.68
C ASN A 326 21.04 -7.92 5.15
N SER A 327 21.80 -7.04 4.51
CA SER A 327 22.11 -7.17 3.09
C SER A 327 23.60 -6.89 2.93
N ALA A 328 24.33 -7.88 2.39
CA ALA A 328 25.73 -7.79 1.97
C ALA A 328 26.00 -6.69 0.91
N ASN A 329 25.02 -5.82 0.65
CA ASN A 329 25.03 -4.74 -0.32
C ASN A 329 24.83 -3.37 0.35
N HIS A 330 25.60 -3.05 1.39
CA HIS A 330 25.58 -1.72 2.03
C HIS A 330 25.78 -0.58 0.99
N GLY A 331 26.51 -0.85 -0.10
CA GLY A 331 26.66 0.08 -1.22
C GLY A 331 25.39 0.25 -2.09
N MET A 332 24.55 -0.78 -2.23
CA MET A 332 23.34 -0.67 -3.06
C MET A 332 22.21 0.08 -2.34
N ALA A 333 22.01 -0.12 -1.04
CA ALA A 333 20.92 0.55 -0.31
C ALA A 333 21.10 2.08 -0.27
N PHE A 334 22.34 2.55 -0.07
CA PHE A 334 22.68 3.97 -0.18
C PHE A 334 22.50 4.51 -1.61
N GLY A 335 22.87 3.71 -2.61
CA GLY A 335 22.66 4.04 -4.03
C GLY A 335 21.18 4.21 -4.38
N TYR A 336 20.31 3.32 -3.92
CA TYR A 336 18.86 3.42 -4.13
C TYR A 336 18.24 4.62 -3.41
N ALA A 337 18.66 4.91 -2.18
CA ALA A 337 18.19 6.08 -1.44
C ALA A 337 18.58 7.39 -2.14
N LEU A 338 19.83 7.50 -2.61
CA LEU A 338 20.31 8.66 -3.35
C LEU A 338 19.61 8.81 -4.71
N ALA A 339 19.38 7.69 -5.41
CA ALA A 339 18.63 7.68 -6.66
C ALA A 339 17.19 8.15 -6.43
N MET A 340 16.48 7.63 -5.44
CA MET A 340 15.11 8.05 -5.10
C MET A 340 15.03 9.53 -4.76
N LEU A 341 16.00 10.06 -4.00
CA LEU A 341 16.10 11.49 -3.68
C LEU A 341 16.30 12.30 -4.96
N ALA A 342 17.24 11.92 -5.82
CA ALA A 342 17.51 12.61 -7.08
C ALA A 342 16.29 12.61 -8.01
N PHE A 343 15.58 11.48 -8.12
CA PHE A 343 14.34 11.39 -8.88
C PHE A 343 13.22 12.27 -8.29
N GLY A 344 13.07 12.30 -6.97
CA GLY A 344 12.10 13.17 -6.29
C GLY A 344 12.39 14.66 -6.50
N ILE A 345 13.66 15.07 -6.50
CA ILE A 345 14.05 16.46 -6.80
C ILE A 345 13.83 16.79 -8.28
N LEU A 346 14.24 15.91 -9.19
CA LEU A 346 14.03 16.10 -10.63
C LEU A 346 12.54 16.22 -10.98
N GLY A 347 11.68 15.40 -10.37
CA GLY A 347 10.24 15.50 -10.55
C GLY A 347 9.65 16.83 -10.05
N LEU A 348 10.14 17.35 -8.92
CA LEU A 348 9.72 18.66 -8.40
C LEU A 348 10.17 19.79 -9.33
N VAL A 349 11.40 19.74 -9.84
CA VAL A 349 11.91 20.71 -10.81
C VAL A 349 11.08 20.69 -12.09
N LEU A 350 10.72 19.50 -12.60
CA LEU A 350 9.86 19.35 -13.76
C LEU A 350 8.46 19.95 -13.53
N CYS A 351 7.85 19.71 -12.36
CA CYS A 351 6.54 20.28 -12.01
C CYS A 351 6.58 21.82 -11.91
N VAL A 352 7.63 22.37 -11.31
CA VAL A 352 7.84 23.84 -11.25
C VAL A 352 8.02 24.42 -12.64
N TRP A 353 8.78 23.73 -13.51
CA TRP A 353 8.99 24.15 -14.89
C TRP A 353 7.69 24.15 -15.69
N LEU A 354 6.87 23.11 -15.56
CA LEU A 354 5.54 23.00 -16.19
C LEU A 354 4.61 24.13 -15.72
N THR A 355 4.60 24.44 -14.42
CA THR A 355 3.80 25.55 -13.86
C THR A 355 4.25 26.90 -14.41
N ARG A 356 5.56 27.11 -14.57
CA ARG A 356 6.09 28.34 -15.16
C ARG A 356 5.75 28.44 -16.65
N PHE A 357 5.74 27.31 -17.36
CA PHE A 357 5.38 27.25 -18.76
C PHE A 357 3.89 27.58 -18.96
N THR A 358 2.99 27.02 -18.15
CA THR A 358 1.56 27.34 -18.21
C THR A 358 1.29 28.80 -17.88
N TRP A 359 1.95 29.37 -16.88
CA TRP A 359 1.85 30.80 -16.57
C TRP A 359 2.28 31.68 -17.74
N ARG A 360 3.38 31.33 -18.43
CA ARG A 360 3.85 32.05 -19.62
C ARG A 360 2.93 31.90 -20.82
N ALA A 361 2.29 30.74 -20.99
CA ALA A 361 1.30 30.54 -22.04
C ALA A 361 0.04 31.37 -21.76
N LEU A 362 -0.45 31.34 -20.51
CA LEU A 362 -1.61 32.12 -20.08
C LEU A 362 -1.36 33.63 -20.19
N ALA A 363 -0.20 34.11 -19.75
CA ALA A 363 0.17 35.53 -19.87
C ALA A 363 0.23 35.98 -21.34
N ARG A 364 0.73 35.14 -22.25
CA ARG A 364 0.72 35.42 -23.69
C ARG A 364 -0.70 35.45 -24.26
N TYR A 365 -1.56 34.54 -23.85
CA TYR A 365 -2.96 34.51 -24.27
C TYR A 365 -3.74 35.74 -23.79
N VAL A 366 -3.60 36.12 -22.51
CA VAL A 366 -4.24 37.31 -21.94
C VAL A 366 -3.74 38.57 -22.63
N LYS A 367 -2.42 38.70 -22.86
CA LYS A 367 -1.87 39.85 -23.58
C LYS A 367 -2.43 39.95 -24.99
N HIS A 368 -2.53 38.83 -25.71
CA HIS A 368 -3.09 38.82 -27.06
C HIS A 368 -4.57 39.23 -27.09
N GLN A 369 -5.37 38.79 -26.12
CA GLN A 369 -6.76 39.22 -25.99
C GLN A 369 -6.89 40.72 -25.71
N ILE A 370 -6.05 41.26 -24.83
CA ILE A 370 -6.01 42.71 -24.56
C ILE A 370 -5.64 43.47 -25.84
N ASP A 371 -4.59 43.05 -26.56
CA ASP A 371 -4.16 43.71 -27.80
C ASP A 371 -5.28 43.72 -28.86
N ILE A 372 -6.07 42.65 -28.99
CA ILE A 372 -7.23 42.60 -29.91
C ILE A 372 -8.32 43.58 -29.50
N VAL A 373 -8.66 43.64 -28.21
CA VAL A 373 -9.70 44.54 -27.70
C VAL A 373 -9.25 46.00 -27.84
N THR A 374 -8.00 46.31 -27.50
CA THR A 374 -7.44 47.65 -27.70
C THR A 374 -7.46 48.05 -29.18
N ALA A 375 -7.06 47.15 -30.09
CA ALA A 375 -7.11 47.41 -31.53
C ALA A 375 -8.54 47.59 -32.08
N SER A 376 -9.57 47.03 -31.42
CA SER A 376 -10.97 47.26 -31.78
C SER A 376 -11.48 48.62 -31.30
N LEU A 377 -11.08 49.05 -30.10
CA LEU A 377 -11.45 50.35 -29.52
C LEU A 377 -10.81 51.52 -30.29
N ASP A 378 -9.53 51.39 -30.68
CA ASP A 378 -8.85 52.40 -31.49
C ASP A 378 -9.51 52.57 -32.87
N ARG A 379 -10.12 51.49 -33.39
CA ARG A 379 -10.78 51.50 -34.71
C ARG A 379 -12.16 52.17 -34.66
N GLU A 380 -12.89 52.04 -33.55
CA GLU A 380 -14.17 52.74 -33.33
C GLU A 380 -13.98 54.23 -33.00
N GLN A 381 -12.86 54.63 -32.36
CA GLN A 381 -12.56 56.04 -32.10
C GLN A 381 -12.06 56.81 -33.34
N ALA A 382 -11.60 56.09 -34.38
CA ALA A 382 -11.08 56.67 -35.62
C ALA A 382 -12.16 56.87 -36.71
N THR A 383 -13.38 56.40 -36.49
CA THR A 383 -14.57 56.58 -37.37
C THR A 383 -15.55 57.54 -36.73
#